data_AF-A0A1A8E680-F1
#
_entry.id   AF-A0A1A8E680-F1
#
_cell.length_a   1.000
_cell.length_b   1.000
_cell.length_c   1.000
_cell.angle_alpha   90.00
_cell.angle_beta   90.00
_cell.angle_gamma   90.00
#
_symmetry.space_group_name_H-M   'P 1'
#
loop_
_entity.id
_entity.type
_entity.pdbx_description
1 polymer ?
#
loop_
_entity_poly.entity_id
_entity_poly.type
_entity_poly.pdbx_seq_one_letter_code
_entity_poly.pdbx_strand_id
1 'polypeptide(L)'
;MFKSFSSRPANKLEIWEDLKIISFTRTIVAVYSTCMLVVLLRVQLNIIGGYLYLDNSVGKSVTNPLAPADVQQQYLSSIQHLLGDGLTELITVVKRAVQRSLGSVSLKQSLSLLELEQQLSWIRAEVESDSERPMSRFLLADDENALAEQACGLTENDVMTIRLLNETRDMLDSPDFGTILNICLNRAFSLLLDNLAEFFRPPPGDSAPNSAPDSLAAVSLPLAKIVPIINGQINSICSETPSLFVQDLLLNDQVKEFAANVYESFSTPQELQK
;
A
#
# COMPACT_ATOMS: atom_id res chain seq x y z
N MET A 1 -10.88 -18.26 7.64
CA MET A 1 -9.98 -19.27 7.01
C MET A 1 -9.32 -20.21 8.05
N PHE A 2 -10.04 -20.65 9.09
CA PHE A 2 -9.53 -21.64 10.08
C PHE A 2 -10.54 -22.76 10.40
N LYS A 3 -11.70 -22.81 9.72
CA LYS A 3 -12.83 -23.68 10.09
C LYS A 3 -12.90 -25.02 9.32
N SER A 4 -11.75 -25.65 9.06
CA SER A 4 -11.71 -27.03 8.56
C SER A 4 -10.42 -27.71 9.00
N PHE A 5 -10.38 -28.15 10.26
CA PHE A 5 -9.31 -29.01 10.79
C PHE A 5 -9.89 -30.26 11.49
N SER A 6 -10.97 -30.83 10.95
CA SER A 6 -11.60 -32.03 11.53
C SER A 6 -11.15 -33.36 10.90
N SER A 7 -10.26 -33.36 9.91
CA SER A 7 -9.63 -34.58 9.39
C SER A 7 -8.15 -34.28 9.12
N ARG A 8 -7.23 -35.21 9.44
CA ARG A 8 -5.80 -35.06 9.12
C ARG A 8 -5.62 -35.33 7.62
N PRO A 9 -5.43 -34.33 6.77
CA PRO A 9 -5.32 -34.57 5.34
C PRO A 9 -3.89 -35.06 5.02
N ALA A 10 -3.76 -35.97 4.04
CA ALA A 10 -2.47 -36.57 3.66
C ALA A 10 -1.43 -35.54 3.20
N ASN A 11 -1.86 -34.38 2.72
CA ASN A 11 -1.06 -33.28 2.17
C ASN A 11 -0.82 -32.13 3.16
N LYS A 12 -0.76 -32.42 4.48
CA LYS A 12 -0.58 -31.38 5.51
C LYS A 12 0.65 -30.49 5.25
N LEU A 13 1.77 -31.04 4.77
CA LEU A 13 2.97 -30.27 4.49
C LEU A 13 2.75 -29.27 3.36
N GLU A 14 2.16 -29.71 2.24
CA GLU A 14 1.84 -28.85 1.09
C GLU A 14 0.95 -27.67 1.51
N ILE A 15 -0.08 -27.93 2.31
CA ILE A 15 -0.97 -26.88 2.85
C ILE A 15 -0.19 -25.85 3.66
N TRP A 16 0.79 -26.27 4.46
CA TRP A 16 1.61 -25.34 5.25
C TRP A 16 2.59 -24.54 4.39
N GLU A 17 3.14 -25.14 3.34
CA GLU A 17 3.99 -24.43 2.37
C GLU A 17 3.16 -23.39 1.59
N ASP A 18 1.94 -23.72 1.18
CA ASP A 18 1.02 -22.75 0.57
C ASP A 18 0.65 -21.64 1.55
N LEU A 19 0.34 -22.00 2.81
CA LEU A 19 -0.01 -21.02 3.83
C LEU A 19 1.16 -20.06 4.12
N LYS A 20 2.40 -20.54 4.11
CA LYS A 20 3.60 -19.70 4.22
C LYS A 20 3.59 -18.61 3.16
N ILE A 21 3.42 -18.99 1.89
CA ILE A 21 3.44 -18.04 0.78
C ILE A 21 2.25 -17.08 0.85
N ILE A 22 1.05 -17.59 1.10
CA ILE A 22 -0.18 -16.78 1.18
C ILE A 22 -0.10 -15.78 2.33
N SER A 23 0.33 -16.20 3.52
CA SER A 23 0.38 -15.33 4.70
C SER A 23 1.35 -14.16 4.50
N PHE A 24 2.55 -14.42 4.00
CA PHE A 24 3.52 -13.35 3.70
C PHE A 24 3.02 -12.45 2.57
N THR A 25 2.55 -13.02 1.47
CA THR A 25 2.02 -12.26 0.33
C THR A 25 0.91 -11.31 0.80
N ARG A 26 -0.07 -11.85 1.54
CA ARG A 26 -1.24 -11.07 1.97
C ARG A 26 -0.86 -9.93 2.89
N THR A 27 0.05 -10.14 3.83
CA THR A 27 0.52 -9.10 4.76
C THR A 27 1.32 -8.03 4.02
N ILE A 28 2.22 -8.42 3.11
CA ILE A 28 3.03 -7.47 2.33
C ILE A 28 2.15 -6.65 1.39
N VAL A 29 1.22 -7.30 0.67
CA VAL A 29 0.23 -6.60 -0.16
C VAL A 29 -0.58 -5.62 0.67
N ALA A 30 -1.03 -6.00 1.87
CA ALA A 30 -1.78 -5.11 2.75
C ALA A 30 -0.98 -3.85 3.15
N VAL A 31 0.33 -3.97 3.36
CA VAL A 31 1.22 -2.81 3.59
C VAL A 31 1.25 -1.91 2.37
N TYR A 32 1.56 -2.46 1.18
CA TYR A 32 1.64 -1.70 -0.06
C TYR A 32 0.31 -1.02 -0.40
N SER A 33 -0.78 -1.78 -0.44
CA SER A 33 -2.10 -1.29 -0.84
C SER A 33 -2.61 -0.21 0.11
N THR A 34 -2.33 -0.32 1.41
CA THR A 34 -2.70 0.71 2.39
C THR A 34 -1.94 2.01 2.16
N CYS A 35 -0.63 1.94 1.93
CA CYS A 35 0.18 3.13 1.61
C CYS A 35 -0.27 3.77 0.30
N MET A 36 -0.43 2.95 -0.73
CA MET A 36 -0.92 3.34 -2.05
C MET A 36 -2.28 4.04 -1.98
N LEU A 37 -3.24 3.47 -1.23
CA LEU A 37 -4.56 4.04 -1.02
C LEU A 37 -4.49 5.41 -0.33
N VAL A 38 -3.69 5.55 0.73
CA VAL A 38 -3.54 6.81 1.44
C VAL A 38 -2.99 7.91 0.51
N VAL A 39 -1.90 7.64 -0.20
CA VAL A 39 -1.26 8.66 -1.04
C VAL A 39 -2.11 8.95 -2.29
N LEU A 40 -2.72 7.94 -2.92
CA LEU A 40 -3.61 8.15 -4.06
C LEU A 40 -4.84 8.98 -3.70
N LEU A 41 -5.48 8.71 -2.56
CA LEU A 41 -6.60 9.53 -2.09
C LEU A 41 -6.17 10.97 -1.80
N ARG A 42 -4.95 11.18 -1.26
CA ARG A 42 -4.41 12.54 -1.10
C ARG A 42 -4.24 13.22 -2.45
N VAL A 43 -3.70 12.56 -3.46
CA VAL A 43 -3.61 13.13 -4.81
C VAL A 43 -5.00 13.45 -5.35
N GLN A 44 -5.89 12.45 -5.40
CA GLN A 44 -7.21 12.60 -6.02
C GLN A 44 -8.05 13.70 -5.37
N LEU A 45 -8.12 13.70 -4.02
CA LEU A 45 -8.93 14.66 -3.28
C LEU A 45 -8.37 16.08 -3.37
N ASN A 46 -7.06 16.27 -3.45
CA ASN A 46 -6.47 17.60 -3.56
C ASN A 46 -6.52 18.15 -5.00
N ILE A 47 -6.39 17.30 -6.03
CA ILE A 47 -6.66 17.69 -7.42
C ILE A 47 -8.11 18.18 -7.54
N ILE A 48 -9.10 17.33 -7.23
CA ILE A 48 -10.51 17.71 -7.38
C ILE A 48 -10.88 18.87 -6.45
N GLY A 49 -10.29 18.93 -5.25
CA GLY A 49 -10.46 20.04 -4.32
C GLY A 49 -9.96 21.38 -4.90
N GLY A 50 -8.87 21.36 -5.65
CA GLY A 50 -8.34 22.55 -6.35
C GLY A 50 -9.28 23.05 -7.44
N TYR A 51 -9.80 22.14 -8.26
CA TYR A 51 -10.83 22.46 -9.27
C TYR A 51 -12.11 23.02 -8.65
N LEU A 52 -12.58 22.42 -7.54
CA LEU A 52 -13.73 22.94 -6.80
C LEU A 52 -13.46 24.32 -6.20
N TYR A 53 -12.24 24.58 -5.74
CA TYR A 53 -11.86 25.91 -5.28
C TYR A 53 -11.92 26.94 -6.41
N LEU A 54 -11.43 26.61 -7.60
CA LEU A 54 -11.49 27.49 -8.78
C LEU A 54 -12.93 27.80 -9.21
N ASP A 55 -13.80 26.78 -9.22
CA ASP A 55 -15.23 26.95 -9.51
C ASP A 55 -15.93 27.94 -8.55
N ASN A 56 -15.48 28.01 -7.29
CA ASN A 56 -16.04 28.88 -6.26
C ASN A 56 -15.36 30.25 -6.13
N SER A 57 -14.05 30.34 -6.43
CA SER A 57 -13.23 31.55 -6.17
C SER A 57 -13.19 32.54 -7.32
N VAL A 58 -13.40 32.12 -8.57
CA VAL A 58 -13.22 32.97 -9.77
C VAL A 58 -14.42 33.93 -10.03
N GLY A 59 -15.30 34.13 -9.04
CA GLY A 59 -16.15 35.33 -8.94
C GLY A 59 -17.20 35.56 -10.03
N LYS A 60 -17.50 34.55 -10.85
CA LYS A 60 -18.63 34.58 -11.77
C LYS A 60 -19.51 33.39 -11.44
N SER A 61 -20.83 33.61 -11.40
CA SER A 61 -21.83 32.54 -11.53
C SER A 61 -21.38 31.63 -12.67
N VAL A 62 -20.70 30.53 -12.36
CA VAL A 62 -20.16 29.67 -13.41
C VAL A 62 -21.37 28.99 -14.01
N THR A 63 -21.80 29.45 -15.18
CA THR A 63 -22.92 28.83 -15.90
C THR A 63 -22.60 27.38 -16.25
N ASN A 64 -21.30 27.02 -16.32
CA ASN A 64 -20.77 25.68 -16.55
C ASN A 64 -19.56 25.39 -15.62
N PRO A 65 -19.76 24.86 -14.40
CA PRO A 65 -18.65 24.48 -13.51
C PRO A 65 -17.69 23.50 -14.19
N LEU A 66 -16.40 23.55 -13.84
CA LEU A 66 -15.38 22.65 -14.35
C LEU A 66 -15.51 21.25 -13.76
N ALA A 67 -15.86 21.16 -12.47
CA ALA A 67 -16.02 19.90 -11.73
C ALA A 67 -17.43 19.77 -11.15
N PRO A 68 -18.49 19.63 -11.98
CA PRO A 68 -19.82 19.29 -11.50
C PRO A 68 -19.84 17.90 -10.82
N ALA A 69 -20.93 17.60 -10.09
CA ALA A 69 -21.01 16.42 -9.24
C ALA A 69 -20.82 15.09 -9.98
N ASP A 70 -21.27 15.01 -11.23
CA ASP A 70 -21.08 13.87 -12.13
C ASP A 70 -19.60 13.68 -12.50
N VAL A 71 -18.88 14.75 -12.85
CA VAL A 71 -17.43 14.71 -13.11
C VAL A 71 -16.67 14.29 -11.85
N GLN A 72 -17.02 14.85 -10.68
CA GLN A 72 -16.40 14.47 -9.40
C GLN A 72 -16.57 12.98 -9.13
N GLN A 73 -17.80 12.46 -9.26
CA GLN A 73 -18.10 11.05 -9.00
C GLN A 73 -17.39 10.13 -10.01
N GLN A 74 -17.41 10.49 -11.29
CA GLN A 74 -16.77 9.70 -12.34
C GLN A 74 -15.25 9.66 -12.14
N TYR A 75 -14.62 10.81 -11.89
CA TYR A 75 -13.18 10.89 -11.60
C TYR A 75 -12.80 10.06 -10.36
N LEU A 76 -13.48 10.23 -9.23
CA LEU A 76 -13.18 9.50 -8.00
C LEU A 76 -13.46 7.99 -8.11
N SER A 77 -14.29 7.56 -9.07
CA SER A 77 -14.51 6.14 -9.33
C SER A 77 -13.27 5.41 -9.88
N SER A 78 -12.27 6.14 -10.39
CA SER A 78 -11.00 5.56 -10.85
C SER A 78 -10.21 4.83 -9.76
N ILE A 79 -10.51 5.09 -8.48
CA ILE A 79 -9.97 4.33 -7.34
C ILE A 79 -10.26 2.82 -7.43
N GLN A 80 -11.28 2.43 -8.21
CA GLN A 80 -11.64 1.04 -8.45
C GLN A 80 -10.49 0.24 -9.10
N HIS A 81 -9.61 0.88 -9.87
CA HIS A 81 -8.44 0.20 -10.43
C HIS A 81 -7.52 -0.32 -9.32
N LEU A 82 -7.14 0.55 -8.38
CA LEU A 82 -6.34 0.15 -7.22
C LEU A 82 -7.03 -0.95 -6.40
N LEU A 83 -8.36 -0.92 -6.28
CA LEU A 83 -9.12 -1.92 -5.51
C LEU A 83 -9.51 -3.17 -6.32
N GLY A 84 -9.15 -3.22 -7.60
CA GLY A 84 -9.51 -4.27 -8.55
C GLY A 84 -8.28 -4.85 -9.25
N ASP A 85 -8.10 -4.50 -10.52
CA ASP A 85 -7.05 -5.07 -11.37
C ASP A 85 -5.65 -4.70 -10.90
N GLY A 86 -5.44 -3.46 -10.44
CA GLY A 86 -4.19 -2.99 -9.85
C GLY A 86 -3.79 -3.81 -8.60
N LEU A 87 -4.73 -4.09 -7.70
CA LEU A 87 -4.47 -4.97 -6.53
C LEU A 87 -4.19 -6.41 -6.95
N THR A 88 -4.91 -6.92 -7.95
CA THR A 88 -4.71 -8.28 -8.47
C THR A 88 -3.31 -8.45 -9.06
N GLU A 89 -2.84 -7.44 -9.79
CA GLU A 89 -1.49 -7.41 -10.32
C GLU A 89 -0.44 -7.29 -9.20
N LEU A 90 -0.65 -6.40 -8.22
CA LEU A 90 0.22 -6.24 -7.06
C LEU A 90 0.35 -7.57 -6.29
N ILE A 91 -0.77 -8.27 -6.06
CA ILE A 91 -0.77 -9.62 -5.44
C ILE A 91 0.11 -10.57 -6.25
N THR A 92 0.00 -10.56 -7.57
CA THR A 92 0.76 -11.45 -8.45
C THR A 92 2.27 -11.18 -8.36
N VAL A 93 2.67 -9.90 -8.39
CA VAL A 93 4.07 -9.46 -8.29
C VAL A 93 4.64 -9.81 -6.92
N VAL A 94 3.94 -9.44 -5.84
CA VAL A 94 4.39 -9.72 -4.47
C VAL A 94 4.46 -11.23 -4.21
N LYS A 95 3.47 -12.01 -4.66
CA LYS A 95 3.47 -13.47 -4.51
C LYS A 95 4.70 -14.10 -5.17
N ARG A 96 5.09 -13.60 -6.34
CA ARG A 96 6.30 -14.05 -7.06
C ARG A 96 7.56 -13.77 -6.25
N ALA A 97 7.70 -12.55 -5.71
CA ALA A 97 8.85 -12.16 -4.88
C ALA A 97 8.92 -12.97 -3.58
N VAL A 98 7.78 -13.18 -2.90
CA VAL A 98 7.68 -14.05 -1.72
C VAL A 98 8.07 -15.50 -2.07
N GLN A 99 7.63 -16.04 -3.21
CA GLN A 99 7.99 -17.38 -3.65
C GLN A 99 9.51 -17.51 -3.90
N ARG A 100 10.14 -16.50 -4.48
CA ARG A 100 11.59 -16.49 -4.73
C ARG A 100 12.40 -16.37 -3.43
N SER A 101 11.95 -15.55 -2.49
CA SER A 101 12.65 -15.33 -1.21
C SER A 101 12.45 -16.47 -0.21
N LEU A 102 11.21 -16.95 -0.02
CA LEU A 102 10.83 -17.88 1.04
C LEU A 102 10.45 -19.28 0.55
N GLY A 103 10.34 -19.50 -0.76
CA GLY A 103 9.88 -20.77 -1.32
C GLY A 103 10.73 -21.96 -0.90
N SER A 104 12.05 -21.83 -0.97
CA SER A 104 13.02 -22.86 -0.58
C SER A 104 13.32 -22.91 0.92
N VAL A 105 12.88 -21.91 1.69
CA VAL A 105 13.12 -21.83 3.14
C VAL A 105 12.21 -22.83 3.85
N SER A 106 12.81 -23.75 4.61
CA SER A 106 12.07 -24.80 5.32
C SER A 106 11.20 -24.21 6.43
N LEU A 107 9.97 -24.72 6.57
CA LEU A 107 9.09 -24.41 7.70
C LEU A 107 9.71 -24.69 9.09
N LYS A 108 10.73 -25.56 9.16
CA LYS A 108 11.45 -25.88 10.39
C LYS A 108 12.64 -24.93 10.66
N GLN A 109 13.08 -24.18 9.66
CA GLN A 109 14.18 -23.25 9.80
C GLN A 109 13.79 -22.15 10.79
N SER A 110 14.64 -21.92 11.78
CA SER A 110 14.46 -20.80 12.71
C SER A 110 15.03 -19.55 12.09
N LEU A 111 14.28 -18.45 12.19
CA LEU A 111 14.72 -17.12 11.79
C LEU A 111 14.65 -16.20 13.01
N SER A 112 15.65 -15.36 13.19
CA SER A 112 15.63 -14.20 14.06
C SER A 112 14.81 -13.07 13.46
N LEU A 113 14.50 -12.04 14.25
CA LEU A 113 13.83 -10.83 13.75
C LEU A 113 14.66 -10.13 12.65
N LEU A 114 15.99 -10.09 12.81
CA LEU A 114 16.91 -9.49 11.83
C LEU A 114 16.90 -10.26 10.50
N GLU A 115 16.91 -11.60 10.55
CA GLU A 115 16.80 -12.41 9.33
C GLU A 115 15.43 -12.24 8.67
N LEU A 116 14.35 -12.08 9.44
CA LEU A 116 13.03 -11.79 8.91
C LEU A 116 12.96 -10.40 8.25
N GLU A 117 13.54 -9.38 8.86
CA GLU A 117 13.69 -8.04 8.27
C GLU A 117 14.47 -8.11 6.95
N GLN A 118 15.57 -8.88 6.91
CA GLN A 118 16.36 -9.05 5.70
C GLN A 118 15.55 -9.73 4.57
N GLN A 119 14.72 -10.73 4.90
CA GLN A 119 13.80 -11.37 3.94
C GLN A 119 12.77 -10.36 3.40
N LEU A 120 12.18 -9.54 4.27
CA LEU A 120 11.26 -8.48 3.83
C LEU A 120 11.95 -7.45 2.94
N SER A 121 13.19 -7.06 3.27
CA SER A 121 13.99 -6.15 2.46
C SER A 121 14.28 -6.71 1.06
N TRP A 122 14.62 -8.00 0.94
CA TRP A 122 14.80 -8.64 -0.36
C TRP A 122 13.51 -8.70 -1.18
N ILE A 123 12.38 -9.05 -0.55
CA ILE A 123 11.08 -9.04 -1.20
C ILE A 123 10.73 -7.64 -1.70
N ARG A 124 10.96 -6.59 -0.89
CA ARG A 124 10.74 -5.20 -1.29
C ARG A 124 11.62 -4.81 -2.46
N ALA A 125 12.92 -5.09 -2.38
CA ALA A 125 13.85 -4.79 -3.47
C ALA A 125 13.38 -5.44 -4.79
N GLU A 126 12.90 -6.69 -4.74
CA GLU A 126 12.38 -7.35 -5.94
C GLU A 126 11.10 -6.70 -6.47
N VAL A 127 10.15 -6.35 -5.61
CA VAL A 127 8.88 -5.69 -5.99
C VAL A 127 9.13 -4.29 -6.55
N GLU A 128 10.05 -3.54 -5.96
CA GLU A 128 10.35 -2.14 -6.28
C GLU A 128 11.42 -1.98 -7.38
N SER A 129 12.08 -3.06 -7.82
CA SER A 129 13.19 -3.01 -8.80
C SER A 129 12.80 -2.79 -10.26
N ASP A 130 11.52 -2.92 -10.61
CA ASP A 130 11.06 -2.85 -12.00
C ASP A 130 10.99 -1.40 -12.49
N SER A 131 12.12 -0.89 -12.99
CA SER A 131 12.21 0.47 -13.54
C SER A 131 11.41 0.65 -14.83
N GLU A 132 11.07 -0.43 -15.53
CA GLU A 132 10.26 -0.37 -16.76
C GLU A 132 8.77 -0.23 -16.46
N ARG A 133 8.34 -0.59 -15.24
CA ARG A 133 6.93 -0.56 -14.84
C ARG A 133 6.76 0.16 -13.50
N PRO A 134 6.50 1.49 -13.51
CA PRO A 134 6.41 2.29 -12.30
C PRO A 134 5.30 1.79 -11.37
N MET A 135 5.42 2.09 -10.08
CA MET A 135 4.40 1.73 -9.08
C MET A 135 3.02 2.35 -9.37
N SER A 136 2.98 3.42 -10.19
CA SER A 136 1.74 4.09 -10.62
C SER A 136 0.77 3.17 -11.36
N ARG A 137 1.26 2.12 -12.04
CA ARG A 137 0.42 1.11 -12.72
C ARG A 137 -0.55 0.37 -11.79
N PHE A 138 -0.22 0.25 -10.51
CA PHE A 138 -1.10 -0.38 -9.53
C PHE A 138 -2.19 0.59 -9.03
N LEU A 139 -1.99 1.90 -9.23
CA LEU A 139 -2.81 2.97 -8.67
C LEU A 139 -3.90 3.43 -9.63
N LEU A 140 -3.55 3.57 -10.91
CA LEU A 140 -4.45 4.06 -11.95
C LEU A 140 -4.26 3.24 -13.23
N ALA A 141 -5.34 3.06 -13.98
CA ALA A 141 -5.29 2.41 -15.28
C ALA A 141 -4.44 3.21 -16.26
N ASP A 142 -3.79 2.51 -17.18
CA ASP A 142 -2.98 3.11 -18.26
C ASP A 142 -3.86 4.00 -19.16
N ASP A 143 -3.28 5.01 -19.79
CA ASP A 143 -4.01 5.85 -20.77
C ASP A 143 -4.26 5.09 -22.09
N GLU A 144 -3.48 4.05 -22.38
CA GLU A 144 -3.69 3.11 -23.49
C GLU A 144 -4.89 2.17 -23.27
N ASN A 145 -5.35 2.00 -22.02
CA ASN A 145 -6.50 1.13 -21.72
C ASN A 145 -7.81 1.76 -22.20
N ALA A 146 -8.82 0.92 -22.42
CA ALA A 146 -10.14 1.40 -22.80
C ALA A 146 -10.70 2.37 -21.74
N LEU A 147 -11.30 3.49 -22.16
CA LEU A 147 -11.80 4.53 -21.24
C LEU A 147 -12.71 3.96 -20.14
N ALA A 148 -13.58 3.01 -20.49
CA ALA A 148 -14.49 2.35 -19.55
C ALA A 148 -13.79 1.58 -18.41
N GLU A 149 -12.51 1.22 -18.59
CA GLU A 149 -11.67 0.58 -17.57
C GLU A 149 -10.97 1.62 -16.67
N GLN A 150 -10.83 2.87 -17.14
CA GLN A 150 -10.15 3.94 -16.39
C GLN A 150 -11.06 4.58 -15.34
N ALA A 151 -12.36 4.68 -15.62
CA ALA A 151 -13.38 5.16 -14.67
C ALA A 151 -14.78 4.65 -15.05
N CYS A 152 -15.68 4.60 -14.07
CA CYS A 152 -17.03 4.08 -14.24
C CYS A 152 -17.82 4.86 -15.29
N GLY A 153 -18.15 4.20 -16.40
CA GLY A 153 -18.96 4.79 -17.48
C GLY A 153 -18.24 5.89 -18.27
N LEU A 154 -16.91 5.94 -18.24
CA LEU A 154 -16.13 6.95 -18.97
C LEU A 154 -16.19 6.75 -20.48
N THR A 155 -16.44 7.85 -21.19
CA THR A 155 -16.52 7.91 -22.66
C THR A 155 -15.67 9.07 -23.18
N GLU A 156 -15.43 9.10 -24.50
CA GLU A 156 -14.65 10.16 -25.16
C GLU A 156 -15.25 11.57 -24.97
N ASN A 157 -16.56 11.66 -24.65
CA ASN A 157 -17.24 12.93 -24.41
C ASN A 157 -16.92 13.53 -23.02
N ASP A 158 -16.38 12.73 -22.10
CA ASP A 158 -16.12 13.12 -20.71
C ASP A 158 -14.75 13.83 -20.57
N VAL A 159 -14.56 14.86 -21.39
CA VAL A 159 -13.26 15.55 -21.59
C VAL A 159 -12.65 16.03 -20.27
N MET A 160 -13.46 16.53 -19.34
CA MET A 160 -12.98 17.00 -18.04
C MET A 160 -12.50 15.85 -17.15
N THR A 161 -13.20 14.72 -17.12
CA THR A 161 -12.76 13.54 -16.37
C THR A 161 -11.48 12.97 -16.95
N ILE A 162 -11.37 12.87 -18.29
CA ILE A 162 -10.15 12.44 -18.98
C ILE A 162 -8.97 13.34 -18.62
N ARG A 163 -9.19 14.66 -18.61
CA ARG A 163 -8.16 15.63 -18.20
C ARG A 163 -7.69 15.39 -16.77
N LEU A 164 -8.61 15.25 -15.82
CA LEU A 164 -8.28 14.99 -14.41
C LEU A 164 -7.49 13.68 -14.23
N LEU A 165 -7.83 12.64 -15.00
CA LEU A 165 -7.09 11.38 -14.99
C LEU A 165 -5.67 11.54 -15.52
N ASN A 166 -5.48 12.29 -16.61
CA ASN A 166 -4.15 12.56 -17.15
C ASN A 166 -3.29 13.39 -16.18
N GLU A 167 -3.85 14.46 -15.60
CA GLU A 167 -3.16 15.25 -14.57
C GLU A 167 -2.82 14.39 -13.33
N THR A 168 -3.66 13.40 -13.02
CA THR A 168 -3.35 12.41 -11.97
C THR A 168 -2.18 11.52 -12.37
N ARG A 169 -2.13 11.00 -13.61
CA ARG A 169 -0.99 10.21 -14.11
C ARG A 169 0.31 11.00 -14.01
N ASP A 170 0.31 12.23 -14.49
CA ASP A 170 1.47 13.13 -14.41
C ASP A 170 1.96 13.31 -12.96
N MET A 171 1.02 13.45 -12.02
CA MET A 171 1.35 13.55 -10.60
C MET A 171 1.89 12.23 -10.03
N LEU A 172 1.31 11.09 -10.41
CA LEU A 172 1.75 9.76 -9.95
C LEU A 172 3.13 9.37 -10.51
N ASP A 173 3.51 9.87 -11.69
CA ASP A 173 4.83 9.65 -12.30
C ASP A 173 5.86 10.69 -11.85
N SER A 174 5.46 11.68 -11.05
CA SER A 174 6.37 12.69 -10.50
C SER A 174 7.38 12.09 -9.49
N PRO A 175 8.61 12.64 -9.41
CA PRO A 175 9.59 12.21 -8.40
C PRO A 175 9.13 12.50 -6.97
N ASP A 176 8.31 13.53 -6.78
CA ASP A 176 7.74 13.89 -5.48
C ASP A 176 6.79 12.80 -4.98
N PHE A 177 5.89 12.32 -5.86
CA PHE A 177 5.02 11.19 -5.53
C PHE A 177 5.83 9.94 -5.18
N GLY A 178 6.83 9.60 -5.99
CA GLY A 178 7.70 8.44 -5.72
C GLY A 178 8.40 8.53 -4.37
N THR A 179 8.89 9.72 -4.01
CA THR A 179 9.52 9.99 -2.71
C THR A 179 8.54 9.81 -1.55
N ILE A 180 7.33 10.38 -1.65
CA ILE A 180 6.30 10.28 -0.62
C ILE A 180 5.80 8.86 -0.44
N LEU A 181 5.57 8.12 -1.54
CA LEU A 181 5.20 6.72 -1.47
C LEU A 181 6.30 5.89 -0.78
N ASN A 182 7.58 6.13 -1.10
CA ASN A 182 8.69 5.43 -0.45
C ASN A 182 8.77 5.72 1.05
N ILE A 183 8.57 6.97 1.47
CA ILE A 183 8.49 7.37 2.89
C ILE A 183 7.37 6.58 3.60
N CYS A 184 6.17 6.55 3.01
CA CYS A 184 5.03 5.80 3.54
C CYS A 184 5.36 4.32 3.68
N LEU A 185 5.90 3.70 2.63
CA LEU A 185 6.28 2.28 2.63
C LEU A 185 7.33 1.97 3.70
N ASN A 186 8.41 2.76 3.79
CA ASN A 186 9.44 2.57 4.79
C ASN A 186 8.86 2.62 6.21
N ARG A 187 8.06 3.64 6.51
CA ARG A 187 7.40 3.77 7.80
C ARG A 187 6.49 2.58 8.10
N ALA A 188 5.70 2.16 7.12
CA ALA A 188 4.75 1.07 7.23
C ALA A 188 5.43 -0.29 7.46
N PHE A 189 6.54 -0.59 6.77
CA PHE A 189 7.33 -1.79 7.02
C PHE A 189 8.05 -1.76 8.36
N SER A 190 8.54 -0.60 8.82
CA SER A 190 9.08 -0.46 10.18
C SER A 190 8.02 -0.76 11.25
N LEU A 191 6.81 -0.22 11.10
CA LEU A 191 5.69 -0.51 12.02
C LEU A 191 5.29 -1.99 12.01
N LEU A 192 5.32 -2.63 10.83
CA LEU A 192 5.12 -4.08 10.74
C LEU A 192 6.18 -4.83 11.54
N LEU A 193 7.47 -4.47 11.40
CA LEU A 193 8.56 -5.10 12.15
C LEU A 193 8.44 -4.86 13.66
N ASP A 194 8.07 -3.66 14.08
CA ASP A 194 7.83 -3.32 15.49
C ASP A 194 6.74 -4.22 16.10
N ASN A 195 5.64 -4.43 15.36
CA ASN A 195 4.56 -5.34 15.78
C ASN A 195 5.01 -6.80 15.82
N LEU A 196 5.89 -7.22 14.90
CA LEU A 196 6.44 -8.57 14.90
C LEU A 196 7.42 -8.78 16.05
N ALA A 197 8.20 -7.76 16.43
CA ALA A 197 9.22 -7.82 17.47
C ALA A 197 8.67 -8.30 18.82
N GLU A 198 7.39 -8.05 19.11
CA GLU A 198 6.74 -8.50 20.34
C GLU A 198 6.77 -10.02 20.53
N PHE A 199 6.75 -10.76 19.42
CA PHE A 199 6.76 -12.23 19.42
C PHE A 199 8.17 -12.82 19.48
N PHE A 200 9.21 -12.00 19.29
CA PHE A 200 10.62 -12.38 19.39
C PHE A 200 11.23 -11.98 20.74
N ARG A 201 10.41 -11.80 21.78
CA ARG A 201 10.86 -11.54 23.15
C ARG A 201 10.99 -12.87 23.93
N PRO A 202 12.01 -13.02 24.80
CA PRO A 202 12.10 -14.17 25.68
C PRO A 202 10.92 -14.21 26.66
N PRO A 203 10.49 -15.40 27.12
CA PRO A 203 9.41 -15.52 28.08
C PRO A 203 9.73 -14.73 29.36
N PRO A 204 8.74 -14.02 29.95
CA PRO A 204 8.93 -13.37 31.25
C PRO A 204 9.08 -14.45 32.33
N GLY A 205 10.31 -14.79 32.71
CA GLY A 205 10.58 -15.80 33.75
C GLY A 205 12.02 -16.33 33.87
N ASP A 206 12.84 -16.26 32.81
CA ASP A 206 14.21 -16.82 32.81
C ASP A 206 15.32 -15.81 33.15
N SER A 207 14.98 -14.66 33.72
CA SER A 207 15.96 -13.75 34.31
C SER A 207 16.47 -14.31 35.64
N ALA A 208 17.46 -15.19 35.58
CA ALA A 208 18.30 -15.51 36.73
C ALA A 208 18.92 -14.20 37.27
N PRO A 209 19.13 -14.03 38.59
CA PRO A 209 19.43 -12.72 39.19
C PRO A 209 20.80 -12.10 38.83
N ASN A 210 21.57 -12.68 37.91
CA ASN A 210 22.98 -12.36 37.67
C ASN A 210 23.38 -12.22 36.19
N SER A 211 22.45 -12.08 35.24
CA SER A 211 22.82 -11.71 33.88
C SER A 211 22.94 -10.19 33.74
N ALA A 212 24.11 -9.73 33.32
CA ALA A 212 24.36 -8.36 32.89
C ALA A 212 23.23 -7.82 31.97
N PRO A 213 22.99 -6.49 31.92
CA PRO A 213 21.87 -5.89 31.19
C PRO A 213 21.90 -6.04 29.65
N ASP A 214 22.71 -6.94 29.11
CA ASP A 214 23.02 -7.07 27.68
C ASP A 214 22.80 -8.48 27.09
N SER A 215 22.14 -9.39 27.82
CA SER A 215 21.76 -10.70 27.25
C SER A 215 20.52 -10.59 26.34
N LEU A 216 20.62 -9.77 25.28
CA LEU A 216 19.77 -9.84 24.09
C LEU A 216 20.12 -11.11 23.32
N ALA A 217 19.81 -12.29 23.86
CA ALA A 217 19.81 -13.50 23.05
C ALA A 217 18.77 -13.29 21.95
N ALA A 218 19.22 -13.14 20.70
CA ALA A 218 18.35 -12.99 19.55
C ALA A 218 17.42 -14.21 19.47
N VAL A 219 16.20 -14.06 19.97
CA VAL A 219 15.20 -15.13 19.92
C VAL A 219 14.96 -15.43 18.45
N SER A 220 15.01 -16.72 18.10
CA SER A 220 14.72 -17.19 16.76
C SER A 220 13.51 -18.12 16.81
N LEU A 221 12.60 -17.96 15.87
CA LEU A 221 11.37 -18.73 15.78
C LEU A 221 11.38 -19.60 14.52
N PRO A 222 10.98 -20.87 14.59
CA PRO A 222 10.71 -21.68 13.41
C PRO A 222 9.73 -20.96 12.49
N LEU A 223 9.97 -20.97 11.18
CA LEU A 223 9.13 -20.29 10.21
C LEU A 223 7.65 -20.72 10.30
N ALA A 224 7.37 -21.99 10.62
CA ALA A 224 6.01 -22.47 10.88
C ALA A 224 5.28 -21.72 12.02
N LYS A 225 6.02 -21.17 13.01
CA LYS A 225 5.46 -20.31 14.06
C LYS A 225 5.35 -18.85 13.62
N ILE A 226 6.22 -18.38 12.73
CA ILE A 226 6.16 -17.02 12.17
C ILE A 226 4.95 -16.85 11.24
N VAL A 227 4.62 -17.87 10.45
CA VAL A 227 3.48 -17.84 9.51
C VAL A 227 2.17 -17.33 10.14
N PRO A 228 1.65 -17.91 11.25
CA PRO A 228 0.42 -17.40 11.86
C PRO A 228 0.57 -15.99 12.45
N ILE A 229 1.77 -15.60 12.90
CA ILE A 229 2.06 -14.25 13.42
C ILE A 229 1.95 -13.21 12.30
N ILE A 230 2.67 -13.44 11.19
CA ILE A 230 2.61 -12.61 9.97
C ILE A 230 1.16 -12.53 9.48
N ASN A 231 0.46 -13.67 9.42
CA ASN A 231 -0.91 -13.74 8.94
C ASN A 231 -1.89 -12.89 9.78
N GLY A 232 -1.64 -12.79 11.09
CA GLY A 232 -2.43 -12.00 12.03
C GLY A 232 -2.28 -10.49 11.87
N GLN A 233 -1.17 -10.02 11.28
CA GLN A 233 -0.89 -8.58 11.10
C GLN A 233 -1.93 -7.87 10.24
N ILE A 234 -2.61 -8.58 9.35
CA ILE A 234 -3.65 -8.00 8.48
C ILE A 234 -4.77 -7.31 9.29
N ASN A 235 -5.10 -7.85 10.46
CA ASN A 235 -6.17 -7.29 11.30
C ASN A 235 -5.75 -5.94 11.90
N SER A 236 -4.45 -5.70 12.05
CA SER A 236 -3.91 -4.42 12.51
C SER A 236 -3.74 -3.45 11.34
N ILE A 237 -3.17 -3.92 10.22
CA ILE A 237 -2.89 -3.09 9.04
C ILE A 237 -4.19 -2.56 8.42
N CYS A 238 -5.21 -3.40 8.24
CA CYS A 238 -6.46 -3.07 7.55
C CYS A 238 -7.65 -2.87 8.51
N SER A 239 -7.42 -2.47 9.76
CA SER A 239 -8.50 -2.25 10.74
C SER A 239 -9.40 -1.07 10.35
N GLU A 240 -10.72 -1.23 10.49
CA GLU A 240 -11.73 -0.16 10.30
C GLU A 240 -11.72 0.88 11.43
N THR A 241 -11.33 0.49 12.64
CA THR A 241 -10.92 1.47 13.67
C THR A 241 -9.53 1.93 13.32
N PRO A 242 -9.23 3.25 13.34
CA PRO A 242 -7.94 3.76 12.89
C PRO A 242 -6.84 3.06 13.68
N SER A 243 -6.21 2.08 13.03
CA SER A 243 -5.05 1.44 13.60
C SER A 243 -3.97 2.48 13.67
N LEU A 244 -3.07 2.35 14.65
CA LEU A 244 -1.86 3.18 14.73
C LEU A 244 -1.14 3.22 13.38
N PHE A 245 -1.24 2.13 12.61
CA PHE A 245 -0.71 2.02 11.26
C PHE A 245 -1.29 3.05 10.28
N VAL A 246 -2.60 3.07 10.06
CA VAL A 246 -3.25 4.00 9.12
C VAL A 246 -3.19 5.44 9.67
N GLN A 247 -3.34 5.60 10.98
CA GLN A 247 -3.28 6.91 11.62
C GLN A 247 -1.89 7.56 11.47
N ASP A 248 -0.81 6.80 11.66
CA ASP A 248 0.57 7.30 11.47
C ASP A 248 0.81 7.75 10.03
N LEU A 249 0.28 7.02 9.04
CA LEU A 249 0.39 7.40 7.62
C LEU A 249 -0.41 8.68 7.33
N LEU A 250 -1.63 8.79 7.85
CA LEU A 250 -2.51 9.96 7.64
C LEU A 250 -1.99 11.23 8.33
N LEU A 251 -1.30 11.07 9.46
CA LEU A 251 -0.74 12.17 10.26
C LEU A 251 0.70 12.52 9.90
N ASN A 252 1.34 11.79 8.98
CA ASN A 252 2.68 12.10 8.51
C ASN A 252 2.75 13.50 7.87
N ASP A 253 3.65 14.35 8.37
CA ASP A 253 3.72 15.75 7.93
C ASP A 253 4.22 15.91 6.49
N GLN A 254 5.11 15.03 6.02
CA GLN A 254 5.58 15.05 4.62
C GLN A 254 4.43 14.71 3.65
N VAL A 255 3.55 13.78 4.04
CA VAL A 255 2.34 13.45 3.26
C VAL A 255 1.37 14.64 3.22
N LYS A 256 1.22 15.38 4.32
CA LYS A 256 0.37 16.58 4.37
C LYS A 256 0.96 17.73 3.55
N GLU A 257 2.26 17.93 3.61
CA GLU A 257 2.97 18.95 2.83
C GLU A 257 2.84 18.66 1.33
N PHE A 258 3.09 17.42 0.92
CA PHE A 258 2.85 16.98 -0.45
C PHE A 258 1.40 17.24 -0.89
N ALA A 259 0.42 16.86 -0.06
CA ALA A 259 -0.99 17.10 -0.35
C ALA A 259 -1.31 18.60 -0.51
N ALA A 260 -0.69 19.47 0.29
CA ALA A 260 -0.84 20.91 0.19
C ALA A 260 -0.23 21.45 -1.13
N ASN A 261 0.94 20.95 -1.54
CA ASN A 261 1.59 21.33 -2.80
C ASN A 261 0.76 20.90 -4.01
N VAL A 262 0.18 19.69 -3.97
CA VAL A 262 -0.78 19.23 -4.99
C VAL A 262 -1.97 20.20 -5.01
N TYR A 263 -2.60 20.46 -3.86
CA TYR A 263 -3.75 21.36 -3.80
C TYR A 263 -3.43 22.76 -4.36
N GLU A 264 -2.31 23.36 -4.00
CA GLU A 264 -1.87 24.66 -4.50
C GLU A 264 -1.69 24.66 -6.03
N SER A 265 -1.07 23.61 -6.57
CA SER A 265 -0.84 23.46 -8.02
C SER A 265 -2.15 23.40 -8.82
N PHE A 266 -3.21 22.82 -8.25
CA PHE A 266 -4.52 22.67 -8.91
C PHE A 266 -5.56 23.71 -8.47
N SER A 267 -5.24 24.61 -7.53
CA SER A 267 -6.13 25.69 -7.05
C SER A 267 -5.67 27.08 -7.47
N THR A 268 -4.51 27.19 -8.11
CA THR A 268 -4.03 28.44 -8.70
C THR A 268 -4.61 28.59 -10.11
N PRO A 269 -5.20 29.76 -10.46
CA PRO A 269 -5.58 30.02 -11.83
C PRO A 269 -4.32 29.94 -12.68
N GLN A 270 -4.25 28.95 -13.58
CA GLN A 270 -3.23 28.97 -14.61
C GLN A 270 -3.46 30.27 -15.40
N GLU A 271 -2.62 31.29 -15.18
CA GLU A 271 -2.44 32.32 -16.19
C GLU A 271 -2.14 31.55 -17.47
N LEU A 272 -3.06 31.61 -18.43
CA LEU A 272 -2.86 31.10 -19.79
C LEU A 272 -1.49 31.58 -20.25
N GLN A 273 -0.45 30.76 -20.06
CA GLN A 273 0.86 31.03 -20.60
C GLN A 273 0.67 30.99 -22.11
N LYS A 274 0.73 32.19 -22.69
CA LYS A 274 0.68 32.47 -24.11
C LYS A 274 1.68 31.64 -24.90
#